data_AF-A0A4Q5T923-F1
#
_entry.id   AF-A0A4Q5T923-F1
#
_cell.length_a   1.000
_cell.length_b   1.000
_cell.length_c   1.000
_cell.angle_alpha   90.00
_cell.angle_beta   90.00
_cell.angle_gamma   90.00
#
_symmetry.space_group_name_H-M   'P 1'
#
loop_
_entity.id
_entity.type
_entity.pdbx_description
1 polymer ?
#
loop_
_entity_poly.entity_id
_entity_poly.type
_entity_poly.pdbx_seq_one_letter_code
_entity_poly.pdbx_strand_id
1 'polypeptide(L)'
;MYSGSGFSDWEIGDITVFIKDGIYHLFHLIIPNHDYIAHATSTDGISWKRVNNALFVGHPGEWDDDMLWTMHVVEAAGEFQMYYTGLQRRDRGIISRIGFARSTNLIDWTKDAKNIFPLEPKGIYYETHEQNPRKWLSFR
;
A
#
# COMPACT_ATOMS: atom_id res chain seq x y z
N MET A 1 -17.86 6.43 -6.43
CA MET A 1 -17.87 6.42 -7.91
C MET A 1 -16.95 7.56 -8.30
N TYR A 2 -15.66 7.29 -8.45
CA TYR A 2 -14.69 8.34 -8.76
C TYR A 2 -15.01 8.86 -10.17
N SER A 3 -15.32 10.15 -10.25
CA SER A 3 -15.58 10.84 -11.50
C SER A 3 -14.29 10.84 -12.31
N GLY A 4 -14.28 10.09 -13.40
CA GLY A 4 -13.17 10.08 -14.35
C GLY A 4 -13.05 11.42 -15.06
N SER A 5 -11.84 11.98 -15.06
CA SER A 5 -11.14 12.53 -16.23
C SER A 5 -9.97 13.42 -15.79
N GLY A 6 -8.96 12.82 -15.17
CA GLY A 6 -7.57 13.26 -15.37
C GLY A 6 -7.05 12.71 -16.69
N PHE A 7 -6.08 13.38 -17.31
CA PHE A 7 -5.65 13.22 -18.71
C PHE A 7 -4.95 11.89 -19.08
N SER A 8 -5.09 10.81 -18.30
CA SER A 8 -4.47 9.51 -18.57
C SER A 8 -5.30 8.35 -18.05
N ASP A 9 -5.21 7.19 -18.72
CA ASP A 9 -5.85 5.94 -18.30
C ASP A 9 -5.36 5.43 -16.92
N TRP A 10 -4.30 6.05 -16.38
CA TRP A 10 -3.59 5.67 -15.16
C TRP A 10 -3.16 6.93 -14.42
N GLU A 11 -3.45 7.02 -13.13
CA GLU A 11 -3.06 8.13 -12.26
C GLU A 11 -2.14 7.64 -11.13
N ILE A 12 -1.33 8.55 -10.61
CA ILE A 12 -0.50 8.32 -9.42
C ILE A 12 -1.33 8.75 -8.20
N GLY A 13 -1.54 7.81 -7.28
CA GLY A 13 -2.16 8.10 -5.98
C GLY A 13 -1.13 8.52 -4.95
N ASP A 14 -1.39 8.20 -3.68
CA ASP A 14 -0.47 8.48 -2.59
C ASP A 14 0.95 8.00 -2.85
N ILE A 15 1.92 8.77 -2.35
CA ILE A 15 3.35 8.52 -2.54
C ILE A 15 4.11 8.50 -1.22
N THR A 16 5.26 7.84 -1.23
CA THR A 16 6.33 8.06 -0.26
C THR A 16 7.67 8.06 -1.00
N VAL A 17 8.61 8.90 -0.57
CA VAL A 17 9.97 8.97 -1.12
C VAL A 17 10.98 8.63 -0.04
N PHE A 18 11.91 7.74 -0.34
CA PHE A 18 13.04 7.39 0.51
C PHE A 18 14.34 7.71 -0.22
N ILE A 19 15.31 8.36 0.44
CA ILE A 19 16.59 8.73 -0.18
C ILE A 19 17.69 7.84 0.41
N LYS A 20 18.42 7.15 -0.45
CA LYS A 20 19.55 6.30 -0.07
C LYS A 20 20.72 6.50 -1.04
N ASP A 21 21.90 6.79 -0.49
CA ASP A 21 23.14 6.91 -1.25
C ASP A 21 23.04 7.86 -2.47
N GLY A 22 22.29 8.96 -2.30
CA GLY A 22 22.04 9.94 -3.36
C GLY A 22 20.97 9.54 -4.40
N ILE A 23 20.34 8.38 -4.23
CA ILE A 23 19.24 7.89 -5.08
C ILE A 23 17.91 8.11 -4.36
N TYR A 24 16.96 8.71 -5.06
CA TYR A 24 15.58 8.84 -4.63
C TYR A 24 14.82 7.57 -5.03
N HIS A 25 14.11 6.96 -4.09
CA HIS A 25 13.20 5.83 -4.31
C HIS A 25 11.76 6.33 -4.08
N LEU A 26 10.99 6.46 -5.15
CA LEU A 26 9.58 6.83 -5.12
C LEU A 26 8.73 5.57 -5.13
N PHE A 27 7.95 5.37 -4.08
CA PHE A 27 6.90 4.35 -4.02
C PHE A 27 5.55 5.04 -4.16
N HIS A 28 4.66 4.47 -4.97
CA HIS A 28 3.38 5.10 -5.22
C HIS A 28 2.25 4.12 -5.54
N LEU A 29 1.03 4.56 -5.26
CA LEU A 29 -0.18 3.89 -5.73
C LEU A 29 -0.40 4.15 -7.21
N ILE A 30 -1.07 3.21 -7.88
CA ILE A 30 -1.58 3.38 -9.22
C ILE A 30 -3.11 3.31 -9.15
N ILE A 31 -3.75 4.28 -9.77
CA ILE A 31 -5.21 4.37 -9.88
C ILE A 31 -5.56 4.12 -11.35
N PRO A 32 -6.61 3.35 -11.65
CA PRO A 32 -7.57 2.75 -10.72
C PRO A 32 -7.10 1.41 -10.09
N ASN A 33 -5.99 0.84 -10.56
CA ASN A 33 -5.58 -0.51 -10.18
C ASN A 33 -4.70 -0.52 -8.92
N HIS A 34 -5.33 -0.78 -7.78
CA HIS A 34 -4.71 -0.95 -6.46
C HIS A 34 -4.03 -2.32 -6.26
N ASP A 35 -3.57 -2.97 -7.32
CA ASP A 35 -3.06 -4.35 -7.26
C ASP A 35 -1.60 -4.43 -6.80
N TYR A 36 -0.88 -3.30 -6.83
CA TYR A 36 0.52 -3.23 -6.45
C TYR A 36 0.95 -1.81 -6.07
N ILE A 37 2.05 -1.75 -5.33
CA ILE A 37 2.81 -0.53 -5.03
C ILE A 37 3.91 -0.41 -6.09
N ALA A 38 3.85 0.63 -6.91
CA ALA A 38 4.84 0.88 -7.94
C ALA A 38 6.09 1.54 -7.37
N HIS A 39 7.21 1.39 -8.06
CA HIS A 39 8.50 1.94 -7.65
C HIS A 39 9.26 2.55 -8.83
N ALA A 40 9.79 3.74 -8.62
CA ALA A 40 10.70 4.41 -9.53
C ALA A 40 11.91 4.99 -8.77
N THR A 41 13.04 5.11 -9.46
CA THR A 41 14.26 5.70 -8.93
C THR A 41 14.66 6.96 -9.69
N SER A 42 15.30 7.91 -9.01
CA SER A 42 15.85 9.12 -9.62
C SER A 42 17.16 9.54 -8.95
N THR A 43 18.03 10.22 -9.68
CA THR A 43 19.26 10.85 -9.15
C THR A 43 19.09 12.35 -8.91
N ASP A 44 18.05 12.97 -9.47
CA ASP A 44 17.82 14.42 -9.47
C ASP A 44 16.46 14.83 -8.89
N GLY A 45 15.58 13.86 -8.59
CA GLY A 45 14.21 14.09 -8.11
C GLY A 45 13.24 14.59 -9.18
N ILE A 46 13.69 14.76 -10.43
CA ILE A 46 12.94 15.33 -11.55
C ILE A 46 12.71 14.26 -12.62
N SER A 47 13.77 13.56 -13.01
CA SER A 47 13.77 12.51 -14.02
C SER A 47 13.68 11.15 -13.33
N TRP A 48 12.64 10.36 -13.63
CA TRP A 48 12.37 9.10 -12.94
C TRP A 48 12.44 7.90 -13.88
N LYS A 49 13.10 6.83 -13.41
CA LYS A 49 13.17 5.54 -14.08
C LYS A 49 12.37 4.52 -13.29
N ARG A 50 11.39 3.88 -13.93
CA ARG A 50 10.63 2.78 -13.32
C ARG A 50 11.54 1.56 -13.09
N VAL A 51 11.36 0.91 -11.95
CA VAL A 51 12.04 -0.33 -11.57
C VAL A 51 10.98 -1.39 -11.22
N ASN A 52 11.38 -2.52 -10.62
CA ASN A 52 10.45 -3.55 -10.17
C ASN A 52 9.39 -2.97 -9.25
N ASN A 53 8.12 -3.37 -9.42
CA ASN A 53 7.08 -2.99 -8.47
C ASN A 53 7.47 -3.48 -7.07
N ALA A 54 7.24 -2.66 -6.05
CA ALA A 54 7.69 -2.95 -4.71
C ALA A 54 6.87 -4.07 -4.05
N LEU A 55 5.55 -4.05 -4.20
CA LEU A 55 4.67 -5.00 -3.52
C LEU A 55 3.44 -5.29 -4.37
N PHE A 56 2.93 -6.52 -4.33
CA PHE A 56 1.68 -6.91 -4.98
C PHE A 56 0.65 -7.34 -3.93
N VAL A 57 -0.64 -7.29 -4.27
CA VAL A 57 -1.70 -7.94 -3.49
C VAL A 57 -1.37 -9.40 -3.22
N GLY A 58 -1.94 -9.91 -2.12
CA GLY A 58 -1.76 -11.31 -1.74
C GLY A 58 -2.38 -12.28 -2.75
N HIS A 59 -2.02 -13.55 -2.64
CA HIS A 59 -2.72 -14.62 -3.34
C HIS A 59 -4.18 -14.71 -2.87
N PRO A 60 -5.12 -15.19 -3.71
CA PRO A 60 -6.51 -15.35 -3.31
C PRO A 60 -6.66 -16.10 -1.98
N GLY A 61 -7.38 -15.51 -1.03
CA GLY A 61 -7.58 -16.03 0.32
C GLY A 61 -6.60 -15.49 1.37
N GLU A 62 -5.51 -14.82 0.96
CA GLU A 62 -4.67 -14.05 1.87
C GLU A 62 -5.43 -12.81 2.39
N TRP A 63 -4.89 -12.15 3.41
CA TRP A 63 -5.59 -11.06 4.10
C TRP A 63 -5.60 -9.74 3.31
N ASP A 64 -4.69 -9.56 2.35
CA ASP A 64 -4.55 -8.39 1.48
C ASP A 64 -4.72 -8.75 0.00
N ASP A 65 -5.62 -9.71 -0.28
CA ASP A 65 -5.86 -10.27 -1.62
C ASP A 65 -6.75 -9.41 -2.54
N ASP A 66 -7.20 -8.24 -2.08
CA ASP A 66 -8.07 -7.33 -2.83
C ASP A 66 -7.34 -6.11 -3.36
N MET A 67 -6.85 -5.25 -2.47
CA MET A 67 -6.26 -3.96 -2.83
C MET A 67 -5.18 -3.56 -1.82
N LEU A 68 -4.14 -2.90 -2.34
CA LEU A 68 -3.14 -2.18 -1.57
C LEU A 68 -3.40 -0.67 -1.63
N TRP A 69 -3.26 -0.05 -0.47
CA TRP A 69 -3.45 1.38 -0.25
C TRP A 69 -2.18 1.99 0.34
N THR A 70 -2.29 3.25 0.78
CA THR A 70 -1.19 4.11 1.23
C THR A 70 -0.12 3.34 2.00
N MET A 71 1.13 3.60 1.64
CA MET A 71 2.30 2.99 2.21
C MET A 71 3.26 4.03 2.78
N HIS A 72 4.10 3.61 3.70
CA HIS A 72 5.23 4.39 4.17
C HIS A 72 6.46 3.51 4.35
N VAL A 73 7.63 4.03 3.98
CA VAL A 73 8.90 3.33 4.05
C VAL A 73 9.84 4.02 5.02
N VAL A 74 10.41 3.25 5.94
CA VAL A 74 11.41 3.70 6.92
C VAL A 74 12.59 2.73 6.96
N GLU A 75 13.74 3.19 7.44
CA GLU A 75 14.87 2.32 7.77
C GLU A 75 14.90 2.11 9.28
N ALA A 76 14.87 0.86 9.71
CA ALA A 76 14.87 0.49 11.12
C ALA A 76 15.51 -0.89 11.32
N ALA A 77 16.28 -1.04 12.40
CA ALA A 77 16.94 -2.31 12.73
C ALA A 77 17.82 -2.91 11.62
N GLY A 78 18.42 -2.06 10.77
CA GLY A 78 19.34 -2.48 9.70
C GLY A 78 18.64 -3.01 8.44
N GLU A 79 17.32 -2.81 8.32
CA GLU A 79 16.53 -3.15 7.14
C GLU A 79 15.57 -2.01 6.78
N PHE A 80 15.07 -2.04 5.54
CA PHE A 80 13.98 -1.17 5.11
C PHE A 80 12.65 -1.85 5.43
N GLN A 81 11.74 -1.06 6.00
CA GLN A 81 10.44 -1.51 6.45
C GLN A 81 9.37 -0.69 5.75
N MET A 82 8.46 -1.38 5.08
CA MET A 82 7.28 -0.81 4.46
C MET A 82 6.05 -1.20 5.26
N TYR A 83 5.34 -0.20 5.75
CA TYR A 83 4.01 -0.35 6.33
C TYR A 83 3.01 0.04 5.26
N TYR A 84 2.00 -0.79 5.03
CA TYR A 84 1.03 -0.56 3.96
C TYR A 84 -0.36 -0.93 4.42
N THR A 85 -1.38 -0.33 3.79
CA THR A 85 -2.76 -0.72 4.04
C THR A 85 -3.19 -1.79 3.04
N GLY A 86 -3.79 -2.87 3.52
CA GLY A 86 -4.32 -3.96 2.69
C GLY A 86 -5.80 -4.21 2.95
N LEU A 87 -6.53 -4.61 1.90
CA LEU A 87 -7.94 -5.01 1.94
C LEU A 87 -8.09 -6.48 1.55
N GLN A 88 -9.09 -7.13 2.14
CA GLN A 88 -9.46 -8.51 1.84
C GLN A 88 -10.74 -8.59 1.01
N ARG A 89 -10.77 -9.47 0.00
CA ARG A 89 -11.93 -9.68 -0.89
C ARG A 89 -13.12 -10.20 -0.12
N ARG A 90 -12.88 -11.12 0.82
CA ARG A 90 -13.92 -11.69 1.71
C ARG A 90 -14.66 -10.59 2.47
N ASP A 91 -13.94 -9.57 2.90
CA ASP A 91 -14.48 -8.48 3.70
C ASP A 91 -15.04 -7.35 2.82
N ARG A 92 -15.01 -7.50 1.49
CA ARG A 92 -15.49 -6.50 0.51
C ARG A 92 -14.90 -5.11 0.75
N GLY A 93 -13.64 -5.04 1.16
CA GLY A 93 -12.94 -3.79 1.45
C GLY A 93 -13.47 -3.00 2.65
N ILE A 94 -14.35 -3.59 3.47
CA ILE A 94 -14.91 -2.93 4.66
C ILE A 94 -13.80 -2.67 5.69
N ILE A 95 -12.97 -3.68 5.94
CA ILE A 95 -11.93 -3.67 6.96
C ILE A 95 -10.59 -3.34 6.31
N SER A 96 -10.02 -2.21 6.71
CA SER A 96 -8.65 -1.82 6.35
C SER A 96 -7.69 -2.29 7.44
N ARG A 97 -6.61 -2.95 7.01
CA ARG A 97 -5.60 -3.49 7.93
C ARG A 97 -4.23 -2.97 7.56
N ILE A 98 -3.34 -2.88 8.54
CA ILE A 98 -1.94 -2.51 8.29
C ILE A 98 -1.11 -3.78 8.16
N GLY A 99 -0.44 -3.93 7.03
CA GLY A 99 0.57 -4.94 6.76
C GLY A 99 1.99 -4.43 6.94
N PHE A 100 2.93 -5.35 6.86
CA PHE A 100 4.35 -5.10 6.97
C PHE A 100 5.10 -5.89 5.90
N ALA A 101 6.05 -5.22 5.26
CA ALA A 101 7.00 -5.82 4.34
C ALA A 101 8.40 -5.29 4.64
N ARG A 102 9.42 -6.11 4.39
CA ARG A 102 10.82 -5.79 4.63
C ARG A 102 11.67 -5.96 3.37
N SER A 103 12.73 -5.17 3.27
CA SER A 103 13.71 -5.21 2.19
C SER A 103 15.10 -4.90 2.72
N THR A 104 16.12 -5.47 2.08
CA THR A 104 17.54 -5.14 2.36
C THR A 104 18.14 -4.17 1.34
N ASN A 105 17.41 -3.89 0.25
CA ASN A 105 17.95 -3.13 -0.90
C ASN A 105 16.95 -2.14 -1.52
N LEU A 106 15.77 -1.94 -0.92
CA LEU A 106 14.65 -1.10 -1.42
C LEU A 106 14.01 -1.56 -2.74
N ILE A 107 14.47 -2.67 -3.32
CA ILE A 107 14.00 -3.20 -4.61
C ILE A 107 13.18 -4.47 -4.39
N ASP A 108 13.73 -5.40 -3.63
CA ASP A 108 13.12 -6.70 -3.36
C ASP A 108 12.46 -6.66 -1.99
N TRP A 109 11.15 -6.85 -1.95
CA TRP A 109 10.35 -6.79 -0.74
C TRP A 109 9.74 -8.15 -0.41
N THR A 110 9.70 -8.47 0.88
CA THR A 110 9.05 -9.68 1.41
C THR A 110 7.99 -9.26 2.42
N LYS A 111 6.73 -9.64 2.21
CA LYS A 111 5.67 -9.50 3.22
C LYS A 111 6.03 -10.35 4.44
N ASP A 112 5.87 -9.78 5.63
CA ASP A 112 6.23 -10.45 6.87
C ASP A 112 5.17 -10.15 7.93
N ALA A 113 4.73 -11.20 8.64
CA ALA A 113 3.73 -11.05 9.69
C ALA A 113 4.30 -10.45 10.98
N LYS A 114 5.62 -10.49 11.21
CA LYS A 114 6.29 -10.08 12.46
C LYS A 114 5.57 -10.56 13.74
N ASN A 115 4.83 -11.67 13.65
CA ASN A 115 3.87 -12.21 14.62
C ASN A 115 2.73 -11.27 15.08
N ILE A 116 2.61 -10.05 14.56
CA ILE A 116 1.61 -9.05 14.97
C ILE A 116 0.82 -8.46 13.81
N PHE A 117 1.23 -8.69 12.57
CA PHE A 117 0.59 -8.22 11.36
C PHE A 117 -0.26 -9.34 10.72
N PRO A 118 -1.36 -8.98 10.04
CA PRO A 118 -1.87 -7.61 9.89
C PRO A 118 -2.43 -7.02 11.19
N LEU A 119 -2.22 -5.72 11.41
CA LEU A 119 -2.91 -5.01 12.50
C LEU A 119 -4.33 -4.70 12.06
N GLU A 120 -5.29 -5.17 12.85
CA GLU A 120 -6.71 -4.98 12.59
C GLU A 120 -7.32 -3.96 13.56
N PRO A 121 -8.28 -3.14 13.10
CA PRO A 121 -9.04 -2.24 13.97
C PRO A 121 -9.84 -3.00 15.03
N LYS A 122 -9.84 -2.51 16.27
CA LYS A 122 -10.71 -3.02 17.34
C LYS A 122 -12.08 -2.35 17.27
N GLY A 123 -13.12 -3.17 17.16
CA GLY A 123 -14.46 -2.72 16.76
C GLY A 123 -15.18 -1.74 17.67
N ILE A 124 -14.81 -1.61 18.94
CA ILE A 124 -15.41 -0.57 19.80
C ILE A 124 -15.03 0.85 19.37
N TYR A 125 -13.97 1.02 18.56
CA TYR A 125 -13.45 2.32 18.11
C TYR A 125 -13.50 2.51 16.58
N TYR A 126 -13.75 1.44 15.82
CA TYR A 126 -13.61 1.42 14.37
C TYR A 126 -14.63 0.47 13.74
N GLU A 127 -14.90 0.65 12.45
CA GLU A 127 -15.86 -0.19 11.74
C GLU A 127 -15.40 -1.64 11.62
N THR A 128 -16.31 -2.55 11.98
CA THR A 128 -16.16 -3.99 11.81
C THR A 128 -17.36 -4.54 11.08
N HIS A 129 -17.28 -5.79 10.60
CA HIS A 129 -18.42 -6.43 9.95
C HIS A 129 -19.68 -6.45 10.84
N GLU A 130 -19.52 -6.61 12.16
CA GLU A 130 -20.64 -6.70 13.12
C GLU A 130 -21.20 -5.33 13.51
N GLN A 131 -20.35 -4.31 13.60
CA GLN A 131 -20.70 -3.01 14.17
C GLN A 131 -20.82 -1.91 13.13
N ASN A 132 -20.61 -2.22 11.84
CA ASN A 132 -20.77 -1.25 10.76
C ASN A 132 -22.27 -0.92 10.57
N PRO A 133 -22.74 0.26 11.03
CA PRO A 133 -24.15 0.63 10.96
C PRO A 133 -24.47 1.34 9.64
N ARG A 134 -23.55 1.38 8.67
CA ARG A 134 -23.67 2.22 7.47
C ARG A 134 -24.88 1.81 6.62
N LYS A 135 -25.97 2.57 6.79
CA LYS A 135 -27.09 2.76 5.85
C LYS A 135 -26.85 3.94 4.90
N TRP A 136 -25.61 4.44 4.80
CA TRP A 136 -25.23 5.59 3.96
C TRP A 136 -23.85 5.39 3.35
N LEU A 137 -23.66 6.03 2.19
CA LEU A 137 -22.45 5.95 1.39
C LEU A 137 -21.33 6.75 2.07
N SER A 138 -20.23 6.07 2.42
CA SER A 138 -18.97 6.72 2.76
C SER A 138 -18.22 6.99 1.46
N PHE A 139 -17.81 8.23 1.26
CA PHE A 139 -16.83 8.59 0.24
C PHE A 139 -15.46 8.42 0.92
N ARG A 140 -14.71 7.39 0.51
CA ARG A 140 -13.28 7.28 0.76
C ARG A 140 -12.55 7.82 -0.46
#